data_AF-A0A8J7X5F7-F1
#
_entry.id   AF-A0A8J7X5F7-F1
#
_cell.length_a   1.000
_cell.length_b   1.000
_cell.length_c   1.000
_cell.angle_alpha   90.00
_cell.angle_beta   90.00
_cell.angle_gamma   90.00
#
_symmetry.space_group_name_H-M   'P 1'
#
loop_
_entity.id
_entity.type
_entity.pdbx_description
1 polymer ?
#
loop_
_entity_poly.entity_id
_entity_poly.type
_entity_poly.pdbx_seq_one_letter_code
_entity_poly.pdbx_strand_id
1 'polypeptide(L)'
;GIRTHATFMIGLPGETKKTVDETFNYLLNIRPDSFQVSVCTPLPGTEYYKYATDKGFLHAKGWDDFSNIHFIHDKPVVSTEALSQDDLKKASAYANNYLIYQLYLRKALTEPKWTYFKMNDTFRRHGLNTFGLLHRATSRVLKSKFTSKGW
;
A
#
# COMPACT_ATOMS: atom_id res chain seq x y z
N GLY A 1 -19.63 10.13 -14.52
CA GLY A 1 -19.61 8.76 -13.96
C GLY A 1 -19.55 8.83 -12.44
N ILE A 2 -19.74 7.68 -11.77
CA ILE A 2 -19.65 7.54 -10.30
C ILE A 2 -18.18 7.42 -9.88
N ARG A 3 -17.80 8.08 -8.78
CA ARG A 3 -16.45 7.98 -8.21
C ARG A 3 -16.25 6.64 -7.49
N THR A 4 -15.08 6.04 -7.66
CA THR A 4 -14.71 4.73 -7.11
C THR A 4 -13.52 4.84 -6.15
N HIS A 5 -13.62 4.16 -5.01
CA HIS A 5 -12.52 4.03 -4.06
C HIS A 5 -12.27 2.54 -3.82
N ALA A 6 -11.04 2.08 -4.03
CA ALA A 6 -10.67 0.68 -3.81
C ALA A 6 -9.87 0.53 -2.52
N THR A 7 -10.28 -0.39 -1.65
CA THR A 7 -9.55 -0.73 -0.44
C THR A 7 -8.98 -2.14 -0.57
N PHE A 8 -7.68 -2.28 -0.30
CA PHE A 8 -7.00 -3.57 -0.28
C PHE A 8 -6.30 -3.78 1.06
N MET A 9 -6.20 -5.04 1.46
CA MET A 9 -5.44 -5.45 2.64
C MET A 9 -4.36 -6.43 2.20
N ILE A 10 -3.20 -6.36 2.86
CA ILE A 10 -2.07 -7.27 2.68
C ILE A 10 -1.61 -7.80 4.04
N GLY A 11 -0.90 -8.92 4.05
CA GLY A 11 -0.41 -9.60 5.25
C GLY A 11 -1.37 -10.61 5.86
N LEU A 12 -2.31 -11.15 5.09
CA LEU A 12 -3.15 -12.26 5.56
C LEU A 12 -2.33 -13.58 5.65
N PRO A 13 -2.76 -14.55 6.49
CA PRO A 13 -2.13 -15.87 6.53
C PRO A 13 -2.06 -16.52 5.13
N GLY A 14 -0.91 -17.08 4.78
CA GLY A 14 -0.68 -17.69 3.46
C GLY A 14 -0.40 -16.70 2.32
N GLU A 15 -0.44 -15.38 2.57
CA GLU A 15 -0.07 -14.38 1.58
C GLU A 15 1.45 -14.34 1.36
N THR A 16 1.87 -14.20 0.11
CA THR A 16 3.28 -14.19 -0.31
C THR A 16 3.63 -12.90 -1.06
N LYS A 17 4.92 -12.66 -1.31
CA LYS A 17 5.35 -11.50 -2.12
C LYS A 17 4.68 -11.47 -3.50
N LYS A 18 4.50 -12.64 -4.10
CA LYS A 18 3.88 -12.82 -5.41
C LYS A 18 2.40 -12.41 -5.39
N THR A 19 1.64 -12.85 -4.41
CA THR A 19 0.20 -12.52 -4.31
C THR A 19 -0.03 -11.05 -3.98
N VAL A 20 0.87 -10.42 -3.21
CA VAL A 20 0.90 -8.96 -3.01
C VAL A 20 1.14 -8.23 -4.34
N ASP A 21 2.12 -8.68 -5.14
CA ASP A 21 2.37 -8.11 -6.48
C ASP A 21 1.18 -8.29 -7.42
N GLU A 22 0.51 -9.45 -7.40
CA GLU A 22 -0.72 -9.71 -8.16
C GLU A 22 -1.84 -8.72 -7.75
N THR A 23 -2.00 -8.46 -6.45
CA THR A 23 -2.94 -7.45 -5.93
C THR A 23 -2.62 -6.05 -6.45
N PHE A 24 -1.35 -5.65 -6.45
CA PHE A 24 -0.92 -4.35 -6.97
C PHE A 24 -1.14 -4.22 -8.47
N ASN A 25 -0.87 -5.27 -9.24
CA ASN A 25 -1.16 -5.30 -10.67
C ASN A 25 -2.66 -5.20 -10.94
N TYR A 26 -3.49 -5.90 -10.15
CA TYR A 26 -4.94 -5.81 -10.23
C TYR A 26 -5.45 -4.40 -9.92
N LEU A 27 -4.97 -3.77 -8.84
CA LEU A 27 -5.27 -2.38 -8.49
C LEU A 27 -4.95 -1.41 -9.65
N LEU A 28 -3.79 -1.55 -10.29
CA LEU A 28 -3.40 -0.74 -11.45
C LEU A 28 -4.25 -1.02 -12.70
N ASN A 29 -4.83 -2.22 -12.81
CA ASN A 29 -5.67 -2.60 -13.94
C ASN A 29 -7.10 -2.05 -13.82
N ILE A 30 -7.70 -2.13 -12.63
CA ILE A 30 -9.07 -1.63 -12.41
C ILE A 30 -9.16 -0.09 -12.38
N ARG A 31 -8.03 0.59 -12.12
CA ARG A 31 -7.88 2.06 -12.21
C ARG A 31 -8.98 2.83 -11.44
N PRO A 32 -9.09 2.64 -10.11
CA PRO A 32 -10.11 3.35 -9.34
C PRO A 32 -9.84 4.86 -9.30
N ASP A 33 -10.79 5.68 -8.83
CA ASP A 33 -10.52 7.12 -8.65
C ASP A 33 -9.54 7.39 -7.51
N SER A 34 -9.50 6.48 -6.53
CA SER A 34 -8.58 6.51 -5.41
C SER A 34 -8.47 5.12 -4.79
N PHE A 35 -7.44 4.87 -3.99
CA PHE A 35 -7.32 3.62 -3.26
C PHE A 35 -6.59 3.80 -1.93
N GLN A 36 -6.68 2.78 -1.09
CA GLN A 36 -5.90 2.61 0.13
C GLN A 36 -5.43 1.16 0.22
N VAL A 37 -4.18 0.95 0.63
CA VAL A 37 -3.67 -0.38 0.99
C VAL A 37 -3.26 -0.39 2.46
N SER A 38 -3.89 -1.24 3.27
CA SER A 38 -3.54 -1.41 4.69
C SER A 38 -2.90 -2.78 4.93
N VAL A 39 -2.15 -2.89 6.03
CA VAL A 39 -1.66 -4.19 6.52
C VAL A 39 -2.72 -4.75 7.45
N CYS A 40 -3.10 -6.01 7.24
CA CYS A 40 -4.09 -6.68 8.05
C CYS A 40 -3.61 -6.69 9.50
N THR A 41 -4.41 -6.10 10.40
CA THR A 41 -4.07 -5.98 11.81
C THR A 41 -4.89 -7.03 12.57
N PRO A 42 -4.25 -8.05 13.17
CA PRO A 42 -4.95 -9.05 13.97
C PRO A 42 -5.49 -8.41 15.25
N LEU A 43 -6.80 -8.13 15.32
CA LEU A 43 -7.40 -7.48 16.48
C LEU A 43 -7.69 -8.49 17.61
N PRO A 44 -7.44 -8.15 18.88
CA PRO A 44 -7.75 -9.03 20.02
C PRO A 44 -9.19 -9.55 19.98
N GLY A 45 -9.35 -10.86 20.17
CA GLY A 45 -10.64 -11.55 20.06
C GLY A 45 -11.00 -12.07 18.66
N THR A 46 -10.23 -11.75 17.62
CA THR A 46 -10.42 -12.31 16.28
C THR A 46 -9.70 -13.65 16.10
N GLU A 47 -10.18 -14.47 15.16
CA GLU A 47 -9.48 -15.70 14.76
C GLU A 47 -8.06 -15.42 14.28
N TYR A 48 -7.85 -14.31 13.57
CA TYR A 48 -6.53 -13.94 13.09
C TYR A 48 -5.58 -13.57 14.24
N TYR A 49 -6.08 -12.94 15.30
CA TYR A 49 -5.28 -12.72 16.51
C TYR A 49 -4.88 -14.00 17.20
N LYS A 50 -5.82 -14.94 17.36
CA LYS A 50 -5.50 -16.27 17.91
C LYS A 50 -4.45 -16.98 17.04
N TYR A 51 -4.65 -16.98 15.73
CA TYR A 51 -3.71 -17.55 14.77
C TYR A 51 -2.30 -16.95 14.88
N ALA A 52 -2.20 -15.62 14.84
CA ALA A 52 -0.93 -14.92 14.90
C ALA A 52 -0.23 -15.13 16.26
N THR A 53 -1.00 -15.21 17.35
CA THR A 53 -0.46 -15.51 18.69
C THR A 53 0.07 -16.94 18.76
N ASP A 54 -0.74 -17.92 18.36
CA ASP A 54 -0.41 -19.36 18.42
C ASP A 54 0.83 -19.70 17.57
N LYS A 55 1.07 -18.95 16.49
CA LYS A 55 2.22 -19.12 15.58
C LYS A 55 3.44 -18.25 15.91
N GLY A 56 3.37 -17.38 16.93
CA GLY A 56 4.46 -16.46 17.27
C GLY A 56 4.67 -15.34 16.24
N PHE A 57 3.64 -14.99 15.50
CA PHE A 57 3.64 -13.96 14.46
C PHE A 57 3.10 -12.60 14.93
N LEU A 58 2.49 -12.55 16.11
CA LEU A 58 2.03 -11.30 16.72
C LEU A 58 3.19 -10.61 17.44
N HIS A 59 3.41 -9.33 17.10
CA HIS A 59 4.51 -8.51 17.62
C HIS A 59 4.02 -7.31 18.45
N ALA A 60 2.72 -7.21 18.70
CA ALA A 60 2.14 -6.19 19.56
C ALA A 60 2.61 -6.38 21.02
N LYS A 61 3.05 -5.30 21.65
CA LYS A 61 3.47 -5.22 23.06
C LYS A 61 2.38 -4.62 23.96
N GLY A 62 1.43 -3.90 23.39
CA GLY A 62 0.29 -3.33 24.12
C GLY A 62 -0.84 -2.87 23.22
N TRP A 63 -1.94 -2.41 23.83
CA TRP A 63 -3.13 -1.94 23.10
C TRP A 63 -2.84 -0.77 22.16
N ASP A 64 -1.89 0.09 22.52
CA ASP A 64 -1.47 1.23 21.71
C ASP A 64 -0.85 0.82 20.36
N ASP A 65 -0.32 -0.40 20.24
CA ASP A 65 0.21 -0.87 18.95
C ASP A 65 -0.91 -1.10 17.92
N PHE A 66 -2.13 -1.38 18.39
CA PHE A 66 -3.30 -1.54 17.53
C PHE A 66 -3.96 -0.21 17.16
N SER A 67 -3.54 0.95 17.66
CA SER A 67 -4.15 2.24 17.27
C SER A 67 -3.67 2.75 15.91
N ASN A 68 -2.56 2.20 15.38
CA ASN A 68 -1.93 2.62 14.13
C ASN A 68 -2.55 1.99 12.87
N ILE A 69 -3.84 1.65 12.89
CA ILE A 69 -4.52 0.94 11.79
C ILE A 69 -4.70 1.82 10.55
N HIS A 70 -4.65 3.14 10.72
CA HIS A 70 -5.30 4.03 9.77
C HIS A 70 -4.45 4.44 8.57
N PHE A 71 -3.15 4.74 8.71
CA PHE A 71 -2.36 5.22 7.57
C PHE A 71 -0.88 4.92 7.75
N ILE A 72 -0.32 4.11 6.84
CA ILE A 72 1.09 3.74 6.79
C ILE A 72 1.51 3.07 8.10
N HIS A 73 1.39 1.74 8.16
CA HIS A 73 1.90 0.98 9.30
C HIS A 73 3.42 1.11 9.31
N ASP A 74 3.92 2.14 9.99
CA ASP A 74 5.35 2.34 10.17
C ASP A 74 5.95 1.19 11.01
N LYS A 75 5.08 0.48 11.73
CA LYS A 75 5.31 -0.80 12.41
C LYS A 75 4.09 -1.71 12.28
N PRO A 76 4.02 -2.61 11.27
CA PRO A 76 3.03 -3.67 11.26
C PRO A 76 3.14 -4.52 12.52
N VAL A 77 2.04 -4.83 13.19
CA VAL A 77 2.05 -5.62 14.44
C VAL A 77 2.08 -7.13 14.20
N VAL A 78 2.20 -7.54 12.94
CA VAL A 78 2.12 -8.94 12.53
C VAL A 78 3.16 -9.25 11.47
N SER A 79 3.60 -10.50 11.43
CA SER A 79 4.29 -11.13 10.30
C SER A 79 3.48 -12.35 9.81
N THR A 80 3.81 -12.90 8.66
CA THR A 80 3.24 -14.17 8.20
C THR A 80 4.36 -15.18 7.93
N GLU A 81 3.99 -16.35 7.43
CA GLU A 81 4.92 -17.41 7.03
C GLU A 81 5.91 -16.94 5.94
N ALA A 82 5.47 -16.02 5.07
CA ALA A 82 6.23 -15.58 3.91
C ALA A 82 6.60 -14.10 3.93
N LEU A 83 6.07 -13.30 4.86
CA LEU A 83 6.24 -11.86 4.90
C LEU A 83 6.64 -11.40 6.30
N SER A 84 7.81 -10.80 6.43
CA SER A 84 8.23 -10.12 7.66
C SER A 84 7.44 -8.82 7.89
N GLN A 85 7.51 -8.25 9.10
CA GLN A 85 6.97 -6.90 9.35
C GLN A 85 7.56 -5.84 8.40
N ASP A 86 8.85 -5.96 8.08
CA ASP A 86 9.53 -5.04 7.17
C ASP A 86 9.05 -5.22 5.73
N ASP A 87 8.80 -6.45 5.29
CA ASP A 87 8.18 -6.74 4.00
C ASP A 87 6.79 -6.10 3.88
N LEU A 88 5.94 -6.27 4.89
CA LEU A 88 4.59 -5.69 4.92
C LEU A 88 4.63 -4.16 4.95
N LYS A 89 5.56 -3.59 5.71
CA LYS A 89 5.81 -2.15 5.74
C LYS A 89 6.22 -1.63 4.36
N LYS A 90 7.19 -2.29 3.72
CA LYS A 90 7.68 -1.93 2.38
C LYS A 90 6.57 -2.04 1.34
N ALA A 91 5.78 -3.10 1.36
CA ALA A 91 4.67 -3.30 0.43
C ALA A 91 3.57 -2.23 0.62
N SER A 92 3.17 -1.94 1.86
CA SER A 92 2.20 -0.88 2.15
C SER A 92 2.72 0.51 1.75
N ALA A 93 3.98 0.82 2.08
CA ALA A 93 4.62 2.08 1.67
C ALA A 93 4.73 2.18 0.14
N TYR A 94 5.05 1.08 -0.54
CA TYR A 94 5.10 1.03 -1.99
C TYR A 94 3.72 1.31 -2.61
N ALA A 95 2.65 0.68 -2.13
CA ALA A 95 1.33 0.98 -2.67
C ALA A 95 0.91 2.45 -2.44
N ASN A 96 0.99 2.91 -1.19
CA ASN A 96 0.45 4.21 -0.80
C ASN A 96 1.33 5.40 -1.20
N ASN A 97 2.65 5.22 -1.29
CA ASN A 97 3.59 6.30 -1.65
C ASN A 97 4.09 6.19 -3.09
N TYR A 98 3.69 5.19 -3.87
CA TYR A 98 4.24 5.03 -5.21
C TYR A 98 3.18 4.71 -6.26
N LEU A 99 2.39 3.65 -6.06
CA LEU A 99 1.35 3.27 -7.03
C LEU A 99 0.30 4.37 -7.17
N ILE A 100 0.05 5.15 -6.11
CA ILE A 100 -0.90 6.25 -6.13
C ILE A 100 -0.52 7.34 -7.14
N TYR A 101 0.78 7.58 -7.33
CA TYR A 101 1.27 8.54 -8.31
C TYR A 101 1.11 8.04 -9.74
N GLN A 102 1.25 6.73 -9.96
CA GLN A 102 0.96 6.16 -11.29
C GLN A 102 -0.51 6.35 -11.65
N LEU A 103 -1.42 6.25 -10.67
CA LEU A 103 -2.83 6.54 -10.85
C LEU A 103 -3.08 8.02 -11.18
N TYR A 104 -2.45 8.93 -10.43
CA TYR A 104 -2.52 10.37 -10.68
C TYR A 104 -2.00 10.74 -12.08
N LEU A 105 -0.86 10.20 -12.49
CA LEU A 105 -0.26 10.45 -13.81
C LEU A 105 -1.16 9.96 -14.95
N ARG A 106 -1.78 8.78 -14.79
CA ARG A 106 -2.74 8.27 -15.79
C ARG A 106 -3.98 9.15 -15.91
N LYS A 107 -4.41 9.77 -14.79
CA LYS A 107 -5.53 10.70 -14.74
C LYS A 107 -5.16 12.13 -15.13
N ALA A 108 -3.88 12.47 -15.28
CA ALA A 108 -3.44 13.83 -15.62
C ALA A 108 -4.05 14.35 -16.93
N LEU A 109 -4.23 13.46 -17.91
CA LEU A 109 -4.80 13.81 -19.22
C LEU A 109 -6.32 13.97 -19.19
N THR A 110 -7.02 13.21 -18.33
CA THR A 110 -8.48 13.22 -18.25
C THR A 110 -9.02 14.15 -17.15
N GLU A 111 -8.23 14.40 -16.10
CA GLU A 111 -8.59 15.15 -14.91
C GLU A 111 -7.43 16.05 -14.40
N PRO A 112 -6.98 17.03 -15.20
CA PRO A 112 -5.77 17.81 -14.89
C PRO A 112 -5.87 18.63 -13.59
N LYS A 113 -7.04 19.25 -13.31
CA LYS A 113 -7.25 20.03 -12.08
C LYS A 113 -7.24 19.16 -10.81
N TRP A 114 -7.89 17.99 -10.86
CA TRP A 114 -7.93 17.05 -9.74
C TRP A 114 -6.54 16.44 -9.49
N THR A 115 -5.85 16.09 -10.56
CA THR A 115 -4.48 15.59 -10.50
C THR A 115 -3.54 16.63 -9.88
N TYR A 116 -3.62 17.88 -10.31
CA TYR A 116 -2.87 18.99 -9.70
C TYR A 116 -3.19 19.15 -8.21
N PHE A 117 -4.49 19.13 -7.84
CA PHE A 117 -4.90 19.23 -6.43
C PHE A 117 -4.29 18.11 -5.58
N LYS A 118 -4.37 16.85 -6.05
CA LYS A 118 -3.77 15.70 -5.36
C LYS A 118 -2.25 15.80 -5.28
N MET A 119 -1.59 16.22 -6.35
CA MET A 119 -0.14 16.46 -6.36
C MET A 119 0.26 17.56 -5.37
N ASN A 120 -0.51 18.64 -5.28
CA ASN A 120 -0.25 19.75 -4.35
C ASN A 120 -0.47 19.35 -2.88
N ASP A 121 -1.56 18.62 -2.57
CA ASP A 121 -1.79 18.03 -1.24
C ASP A 121 -0.64 17.11 -0.84
N THR A 122 -0.18 16.29 -1.78
CA THR A 122 0.95 15.38 -1.56
C THR A 122 2.26 16.14 -1.33
N PHE A 123 2.51 17.20 -2.10
CA PHE A 123 3.65 18.10 -1.91
C PHE A 123 3.63 18.77 -0.54
N ARG A 124 2.45 19.17 -0.05
CA ARG A 124 2.29 19.70 1.31
C ARG A 124 2.62 18.67 2.39
N ARG A 125 2.32 17.38 2.16
CA ARG A 125 2.58 16.29 3.12
C ARG A 125 4.03 15.81 3.15
N HIS A 126 4.68 15.72 1.99
CA HIS A 126 6.01 15.11 1.87
C HIS A 126 7.12 16.09 1.45
N GLY A 127 6.80 17.36 1.16
CA GLY A 127 7.75 18.36 0.71
C GLY A 127 8.49 17.93 -0.57
N LEU A 128 9.79 18.22 -0.62
CA LEU A 128 10.66 17.90 -1.76
C LEU A 128 10.76 16.39 -2.06
N ASN A 129 10.46 15.51 -1.10
CA ASN A 129 10.47 14.06 -1.32
C ASN A 129 9.43 13.63 -2.40
N THR A 130 8.42 14.45 -2.64
CA THR A 130 7.42 14.26 -3.69
C THR A 130 8.05 14.09 -5.08
N PHE A 131 9.12 14.83 -5.39
CA PHE A 131 9.82 14.71 -6.68
C PHE A 131 10.48 13.33 -6.85
N GLY A 132 11.07 12.79 -5.78
CA GLY A 132 11.64 11.44 -5.79
C GLY A 132 10.57 10.35 -5.92
N LEU A 133 9.37 10.56 -5.38
CA LEU A 133 8.24 9.63 -5.54
C LEU A 133 7.69 9.66 -6.98
N LEU A 134 7.53 10.86 -7.55
CA LEU A 134 7.13 11.07 -8.96
C LEU A 134 8.13 10.47 -9.95
N HIS A 135 9.43 10.76 -9.80
CA HIS A 135 10.48 10.22 -10.68
C HIS A 135 10.49 8.69 -10.67
N ARG A 136 10.39 8.09 -9.48
CA ARG A 136 10.32 6.65 -9.39
C ARG A 136 9.01 6.17 -10.07
N ALA A 137 7.86 6.78 -9.82
CA ALA A 137 6.55 6.37 -10.37
C ALA A 137 6.53 6.35 -11.91
N THR A 138 7.06 7.39 -12.55
CA THR A 138 7.20 7.48 -14.00
C THR A 138 8.19 6.44 -14.54
N SER A 139 9.31 6.20 -13.83
CA SER A 139 10.32 5.24 -14.26
C SER A 139 9.80 3.81 -14.42
N ARG A 140 8.78 3.37 -13.64
CA ARG A 140 8.16 2.04 -13.80
C ARG A 140 7.01 2.04 -14.80
N VAL A 141 6.34 3.15 -15.06
CA VAL A 141 5.47 3.25 -16.26
C VAL A 141 6.31 3.08 -17.53
N LEU A 142 7.54 3.59 -17.52
CA LEU A 142 8.51 3.40 -18.61
C LEU A 142 9.14 1.99 -18.59
N LYS A 143 9.50 1.45 -17.42
CA LYS A 143 10.11 0.11 -17.27
C LYS A 143 9.13 -1.06 -17.28
N SER A 144 7.81 -0.87 -17.10
CA SER A 144 6.83 -1.94 -17.24
C SER A 144 6.71 -2.43 -18.69
N LYS A 145 7.35 -1.73 -19.64
CA LYS A 145 7.62 -2.26 -20.98
C LYS A 145 8.81 -3.23 -21.03
N PHE A 146 9.63 -3.36 -19.98
CA PHE A 146 10.91 -4.07 -20.05
C PHE A 146 11.36 -4.92 -18.84
N THR A 147 10.88 -4.77 -17.60
CA THR A 147 11.28 -5.70 -16.50
C THR A 147 10.30 -5.78 -15.32
N SER A 148 10.06 -7.01 -14.83
CA SER A 148 9.17 -7.40 -13.73
C SER A 148 9.88 -7.54 -12.38
N LYS A 149 10.54 -6.49 -11.87
CA LYS A 149 10.98 -6.50 -10.47
C LYS A 149 9.82 -6.05 -9.58
N GLY A 150 9.44 -6.91 -8.63
CA GLY A 150 8.42 -6.67 -7.59
C GLY A 150 8.75 -5.46 -6.71
N TRP A 151 7.92 -5.23 -5.69
CA TRP A 151 8.05 -4.11 -4.75
C TRP A 151 9.37 -4.09 -3.97
#